data_AF-A0A7W9HEW7-F1
#
_entry.id   AF-A0A7W9HEW7-F1
#
_cell.length_a   1.000
_cell.length_b   1.000
_cell.length_c   1.000
_cell.angle_alpha   90.00
_cell.angle_beta   90.00
_cell.angle_gamma   90.00
#
_symmetry.space_group_name_H-M   'P 1'
#
loop_
_entity.id
_entity.type
_entity.pdbx_description
1 polymer ?
#
loop_
_entity_poly.entity_id
_entity_poly.type
_entity_poly.pdbx_seq_one_letter_code
_entity_poly.pdbx_strand_id
1 'polypeptide(L)'
;MIGRRACNGVELHPGQIQDDINIVLGYAPLSLIEAARFIGSYSGDPVLGDHWVPVLGGAGGDVYAAVWGSNGNVRVAGVLVGEETEVEFGSLENMVAVFNECYRRGVYFVNGQGHLTMDADLYDDVYEAAVE
;
A
#
# COMPACT_ATOMS: atom_id res chain seq x y z
N MET A 1 -14.30 -2.89 -31.18
CA MET A 1 -13.60 -2.21 -30.06
C MET A 1 -13.12 -3.27 -29.10
N ILE A 2 -11.80 -3.42 -28.94
CA ILE A 2 -11.23 -4.25 -27.86
C ILE A 2 -11.42 -3.42 -26.59
N GLY A 3 -12.44 -3.76 -25.79
CA GLY A 3 -12.68 -3.12 -24.51
C GLY A 3 -11.51 -3.46 -23.59
N ARG A 4 -10.57 -2.53 -23.42
CA ARG A 4 -9.57 -2.62 -22.35
C ARG A 4 -10.34 -2.60 -21.03
N ARG A 5 -10.50 -3.76 -20.38
CA ARG A 5 -10.81 -3.80 -18.95
C ARG A 5 -9.70 -2.99 -18.28
N ALA A 6 -10.04 -1.83 -17.70
CA ALA A 6 -9.10 -1.14 -16.84
C ALA A 6 -8.79 -2.06 -15.66
N CYS A 7 -7.51 -2.29 -15.38
CA CYS A 7 -7.08 -3.04 -14.19
C CYS A 7 -7.55 -2.25 -12.96
N ASN A 8 -8.62 -2.71 -12.32
CA ASN A 8 -9.29 -2.06 -11.20
C ASN A 8 -9.10 -2.93 -9.95
N GLY A 9 -7.92 -2.87 -9.35
CA GLY A 9 -7.52 -3.75 -8.24
C GLY A 9 -7.17 -5.16 -8.69
N VAL A 10 -7.30 -6.12 -7.78
CA VAL A 10 -7.08 -7.56 -8.01
C VAL A 10 -8.40 -8.27 -8.30
N GLU A 11 -8.42 -9.14 -9.32
CA GLU A 11 -9.56 -10.03 -9.55
C GLU A 11 -9.58 -11.13 -8.50
N LEU A 12 -10.61 -11.15 -7.65
CA LEU A 12 -10.75 -12.12 -6.56
C LEU A 12 -11.45 -13.40 -7.04
N HIS A 13 -10.90 -14.55 -6.64
CA HIS A 13 -11.43 -15.87 -6.95
C HIS A 13 -11.91 -16.62 -5.69
N PRO A 14 -12.90 -17.52 -5.79
CA PRO A 14 -13.33 -18.34 -4.65
C PRO A 14 -12.16 -19.14 -4.06
N GLY A 15 -12.00 -19.06 -2.74
CA GLY A 15 -10.93 -19.75 -2.00
C GLY A 15 -9.58 -19.03 -1.98
N GLN A 16 -9.47 -17.88 -2.65
CA GLN A 16 -8.28 -17.03 -2.60
C GLN A 16 -8.16 -16.35 -1.23
N ILE A 17 -6.94 -16.31 -0.68
CA ILE A 17 -6.59 -15.62 0.56
C ILE A 17 -5.73 -14.39 0.26
N GLN A 18 -5.51 -13.53 1.26
CA GLN A 18 -4.67 -12.33 1.14
C GLN A 18 -3.25 -12.67 0.63
N ASP A 19 -2.67 -13.77 1.14
CA ASP A 19 -1.33 -14.21 0.75
C ASP A 19 -1.21 -14.60 -0.74
N ASP A 20 -2.33 -14.89 -1.42
CA ASP A 20 -2.33 -15.18 -2.85
C ASP A 20 -2.22 -13.92 -3.72
N ILE A 21 -2.47 -12.73 -3.14
CA ILE A 21 -2.60 -11.46 -3.88
C ILE A 21 -1.63 -10.37 -3.43
N ASN A 22 -0.88 -10.61 -2.35
CA ASN A 22 0.08 -9.66 -1.83
C ASN A 22 1.11 -9.26 -2.89
N ILE A 23 1.20 -7.97 -3.20
CA ILE A 23 2.27 -7.38 -4.02
C ILE A 23 3.39 -6.80 -3.16
N VAL A 24 3.10 -6.54 -1.88
CA VAL A 24 4.04 -6.32 -0.79
C VAL A 24 3.48 -6.99 0.44
N LEU A 25 4.29 -7.20 1.47
CA LEU A 25 3.89 -7.99 2.63
C LEU A 25 2.57 -7.49 3.24
N GLY A 26 1.50 -8.28 3.11
CA GLY A 26 0.18 -7.97 3.66
C GLY A 26 -0.70 -7.02 2.86
N TYR A 27 -0.25 -6.48 1.72
CA TYR A 27 -1.03 -5.52 0.93
C TYR A 27 -1.16 -5.88 -0.55
N ALA A 28 -2.33 -5.57 -1.10
CA ALA A 28 -2.65 -5.74 -2.51
C ALA A 28 -3.32 -4.48 -3.10
N PRO A 29 -3.28 -4.28 -4.43
CA PRO A 29 -3.96 -3.17 -5.09
C PRO A 29 -5.47 -3.19 -4.85
N LEU A 30 -6.01 -2.05 -4.42
CA LEU A 30 -7.45 -1.88 -4.26
C LEU A 30 -8.11 -1.49 -5.59
N SER A 31 -9.31 -2.00 -5.80
CA SER A 31 -10.22 -1.43 -6.79
C SER A 31 -10.74 -0.08 -6.31
N LEU A 32 -11.18 0.77 -7.23
CA LEU A 32 -11.80 2.07 -6.92
C LEU A 32 -13.02 1.93 -6.00
N ILE A 33 -13.79 0.85 -6.16
CA ILE A 33 -14.97 0.59 -5.30
C ILE A 33 -14.54 0.22 -3.89
N GLU A 34 -13.49 -0.58 -3.72
CA GLU A 34 -12.95 -0.88 -2.40
C GLU A 34 -12.35 0.36 -1.77
N ALA A 35 -11.57 1.13 -2.53
CA ALA A 35 -10.97 2.37 -2.08
C ALA A 35 -12.00 3.38 -1.57
N ALA A 36 -13.12 3.55 -2.28
CA ALA A 36 -14.19 4.46 -1.90
C ALA A 36 -14.85 4.12 -0.55
N ARG A 37 -14.77 2.87 -0.07
CA ARG A 37 -15.33 2.46 1.22
C ARG A 37 -14.57 3.03 2.41
N PHE A 38 -13.30 3.40 2.23
CA PHE A 38 -12.47 3.94 3.31
C PHE A 38 -12.68 5.45 3.52
N ILE A 39 -13.01 6.19 2.45
CA ILE A 39 -13.01 7.67 2.46
C ILE A 39 -13.89 8.23 3.60
N GLY A 40 -15.07 7.64 3.83
CA GLY A 40 -15.98 8.09 4.89
C GLY A 40 -15.51 7.76 6.31
N SER A 41 -14.71 6.71 6.50
CA SER A 41 -14.29 6.22 7.82
C SER A 41 -13.22 7.10 8.46
N TYR A 42 -12.48 7.87 7.66
CA TYR A 42 -11.38 8.73 8.10
C TYR A 42 -11.66 10.22 7.86
N SER A 43 -12.94 10.60 7.84
CA SER A 43 -13.32 12.00 7.71
C SER A 43 -12.76 12.84 8.86
N GLY A 44 -12.04 13.91 8.53
CA GLY A 44 -11.43 14.80 9.51
C GLY A 44 -10.05 14.36 10.01
N ASP A 45 -9.49 13.29 9.47
CA ASP A 45 -8.09 12.93 9.71
C ASP A 45 -7.17 14.07 9.24
N PRO A 46 -6.29 14.61 10.11
CA PRO A 46 -5.47 15.78 9.79
C PRO A 46 -4.36 15.50 8.78
N VAL A 47 -3.94 14.24 8.63
CA VAL A 47 -2.90 13.84 7.68
C VAL A 47 -3.51 13.60 6.31
N LEU A 48 -4.66 12.92 6.24
CA LEU A 48 -5.32 12.62 4.96
C LEU A 48 -6.03 13.84 4.35
N GLY A 49 -6.61 14.70 5.20
CA GLY A 49 -7.42 15.83 4.76
C GLY A 49 -8.59 15.42 3.85
N ASP A 50 -8.93 16.29 2.89
CA ASP A 50 -10.08 16.09 2.00
C ASP A 50 -9.73 15.46 0.64
N HIS A 51 -8.44 15.30 0.35
CA HIS A 51 -7.95 14.92 -0.97
C HIS A 51 -6.98 13.75 -0.88
N TRP A 52 -7.54 12.55 -0.78
CA TRP A 52 -6.76 11.32 -0.71
C TRP A 52 -7.53 10.13 -1.30
N VAL A 53 -6.79 9.08 -1.63
CA VAL A 53 -7.36 7.79 -2.06
C VAL A 53 -6.45 6.64 -1.58
N PRO A 54 -7.00 5.58 -0.97
CA PRO A 54 -6.20 4.39 -0.67
C PRO A 54 -5.84 3.66 -1.97
N VAL A 55 -4.58 3.24 -2.08
CA VAL A 55 -4.01 2.61 -3.28
C VAL A 55 -3.70 1.14 -3.06
N LEU A 56 -3.27 0.78 -1.85
CA LEU A 56 -3.03 -0.59 -1.42
C LEU A 56 -3.80 -0.84 -0.13
N GLY A 57 -4.31 -2.06 0.05
CA GLY A 57 -5.01 -2.45 1.26
C GLY A 57 -4.66 -3.86 1.71
N GLY A 58 -4.66 -4.06 3.03
CA GLY A 58 -4.48 -5.34 3.68
C GLY A 58 -5.79 -5.91 4.22
N ALA A 59 -5.79 -7.20 4.55
CA ALA A 59 -6.97 -7.92 5.04
C ALA A 59 -7.52 -7.36 6.38
N GLY A 60 -6.67 -6.70 7.17
CA GLY A 60 -7.03 -6.07 8.45
C GLY A 60 -7.75 -4.72 8.32
N GLY A 61 -7.80 -4.14 7.12
CA GLY A 61 -8.30 -2.77 6.90
C GLY A 61 -7.21 -1.70 6.87
N ASP A 62 -5.94 -2.10 7.05
CA ASP A 62 -4.80 -1.21 6.88
C ASP A 62 -4.66 -0.79 5.41
N VAL A 63 -4.30 0.47 5.16
CA VAL A 63 -4.12 0.99 3.80
C VAL A 63 -2.90 1.89 3.67
N TYR A 64 -2.29 1.87 2.48
CA TYR A 64 -1.46 2.97 2.01
C TYR A 64 -2.33 3.90 1.16
N ALA A 65 -2.30 5.19 1.47
CA ALA A 65 -3.12 6.21 0.83
C ALA A 65 -2.28 7.28 0.14
N ALA A 66 -2.59 7.56 -1.13
CA ALA A 66 -2.06 8.72 -1.82
C ALA A 66 -2.80 9.96 -1.30
N VAL A 67 -2.05 10.98 -0.84
CA VAL A 67 -2.58 12.21 -0.25
C VAL A 67 -2.07 13.42 -1.03
N TRP A 68 -2.98 14.25 -1.51
CA TRP A 68 -2.67 15.46 -2.26
C TRP A 68 -2.51 16.66 -1.32
N GLY A 69 -1.32 17.24 -1.32
CA GLY A 69 -1.06 18.53 -0.70
C GLY A 69 -1.58 19.70 -1.53
N SER A 70 -1.69 20.86 -0.89
CA SER A 70 -2.19 22.11 -1.50
C SER A 70 -1.38 22.62 -2.71
N ASN A 71 -0.13 22.19 -2.84
CA ASN A 71 0.76 22.52 -3.96
C ASN A 71 0.73 21.47 -5.09
N GLY A 72 -0.14 20.46 -5.01
CA GLY A 72 -0.23 19.37 -5.97
C GLY A 72 0.76 18.23 -5.75
N ASN A 73 1.62 18.31 -4.73
CA ASN A 73 2.49 17.19 -4.36
C ASN A 73 1.66 16.04 -3.79
N VAL A 74 1.99 14.81 -4.18
CA VAL A 74 1.37 13.60 -3.65
C VAL A 74 2.35 12.92 -2.71
N ARG A 75 1.93 12.67 -1.47
CA ARG A 75 2.65 11.83 -0.51
C ARG A 75 1.88 10.53 -0.31
N VAL A 76 2.48 9.57 0.39
CA VAL A 76 1.77 8.35 0.80
C VAL A 76 1.68 8.30 2.31
N ALA A 77 0.46 8.14 2.83
CA ALA A 77 0.21 7.91 4.24
C ALA A 77 -0.03 6.42 4.52
N GLY A 78 0.50 5.94 5.65
CA GLY A 78 0.14 4.67 6.27
C GLY A 78 -1.04 4.89 7.20
N VAL A 79 -2.10 4.13 6.99
CA VAL A 79 -3.31 4.16 7.83
C VAL A 79 -3.47 2.76 8.41
N LEU A 80 -3.03 2.59 9.65
CA LEU A 80 -3.15 1.33 10.38
C LEU A 80 -4.36 1.36 11.31
N VAL A 81 -5.13 0.29 11.34
CA VAL A 81 -6.34 0.22 12.17
C VAL A 81 -5.96 0.29 13.65
N GLY A 82 -6.35 1.38 14.31
CA GLY A 82 -6.12 1.60 15.74
C GLY A 82 -4.90 2.45 16.07
N GLU A 83 -4.13 2.87 15.07
CA GLU A 83 -2.98 3.76 15.22
C GLU A 83 -3.25 5.14 14.62
N GLU A 84 -2.38 6.11 14.90
CA GLU A 84 -2.41 7.41 14.22
C GLU A 84 -1.96 7.28 12.77
N THR A 85 -2.61 8.02 11.87
CA THR A 85 -2.18 8.09 10.46
C THR A 85 -0.86 8.85 10.36
N GLU A 86 0.10 8.30 9.60
CA GLU A 86 1.41 8.93 9.40
C GLU A 86 1.77 9.01 7.91
N VAL A 87 2.59 10.00 7.54
CA VAL A 87 3.16 10.07 6.18
C VAL A 87 4.36 9.13 6.13
N GLU A 88 4.24 8.07 5.35
CA GLU A 88 5.24 7.00 5.23
C GLU A 88 6.22 7.26 4.09
N PHE A 89 5.75 7.86 2.99
CA PHE A 89 6.59 8.11 1.82
C PHE A 89 6.36 9.50 1.24
N GLY A 90 7.45 10.11 0.77
CA GLY A 90 7.43 11.43 0.15
C GLY A 90 6.68 11.48 -1.18
N SER A 91 6.55 10.34 -1.87
CA SER A 91 5.75 10.17 -3.09
C SER A 91 5.40 8.70 -3.36
N LEU A 92 4.50 8.47 -4.33
CA LEU A 92 4.19 7.12 -4.81
C LEU A 92 5.41 6.45 -5.47
N GLU A 93 6.23 7.23 -6.19
CA GLU A 93 7.46 6.74 -6.81
C GLU A 93 8.48 6.31 -5.75
N ASN A 94 8.60 7.05 -4.65
CA ASN A 94 9.47 6.70 -3.52
C ASN A 94 8.99 5.40 -2.85
N MET A 95 7.69 5.26 -2.57
CA MET A 95 7.10 4.01 -2.06
C MET A 95 7.42 2.81 -2.97
N VAL A 96 7.20 2.94 -4.28
CA VAL A 96 7.48 1.87 -5.25
C VAL A 96 8.98 1.58 -5.34
N ALA A 97 9.84 2.59 -5.24
CA ALA A 97 11.29 2.41 -5.23
C ALA A 97 11.76 1.60 -4.01
N VAL A 98 11.23 1.88 -2.82
CA VAL A 98 11.48 1.10 -1.60
C VAL A 98 11.06 -0.35 -1.81
N PHE A 99 9.84 -0.58 -2.28
CA PHE A 99 9.34 -1.95 -2.50
C PHE A 99 10.19 -2.74 -3.52
N ASN A 100 10.61 -2.09 -4.61
CA ASN A 100 11.50 -2.70 -5.59
C ASN A 100 12.87 -3.04 -4.99
N GLU A 101 13.40 -2.17 -4.13
CA GLU A 101 14.67 -2.40 -3.44
C GLU A 101 14.56 -3.57 -2.44
N CYS A 102 13.44 -3.67 -1.73
CA CYS A 102 13.14 -4.80 -0.87
C CYS A 102 13.16 -6.13 -1.64
N TYR A 103 12.55 -6.19 -2.83
CA TYR A 103 12.64 -7.36 -3.70
C TYR A 103 14.07 -7.63 -4.20
N ARG A 104 14.80 -6.58 -4.59
CA ARG A 104 16.16 -6.70 -5.13
C ARG A 104 17.16 -7.22 -4.10
N ARG A 105 17.03 -6.78 -2.84
CA ARG A 105 17.90 -7.18 -1.72
C ARG A 105 17.44 -8.47 -1.03
N GLY A 106 16.31 -9.04 -1.43
CA GLY A 106 15.74 -10.22 -0.78
C GLY A 106 15.15 -9.93 0.60
N VAL A 107 14.84 -8.66 0.90
CA VAL A 107 14.05 -8.27 2.08
C VAL A 107 12.69 -8.92 1.99
N TYR A 108 12.04 -8.83 0.83
CA TYR A 108 10.82 -9.58 0.52
C TYR A 108 11.18 -10.90 -0.17
N PHE A 109 10.67 -12.00 0.37
CA PHE A 109 10.94 -13.34 -0.17
C PHE A 109 9.79 -14.30 0.11
N VAL A 110 9.72 -15.40 -0.64
CA VAL A 110 8.78 -16.49 -0.37
C VAL A 110 9.45 -17.51 0.54
N ASN A 111 8.87 -17.77 1.70
CA ASN A 111 9.42 -18.72 2.66
C ASN A 111 9.16 -20.18 2.25
N GLY A 112 9.65 -21.13 3.05
CA GLY A 112 9.48 -22.57 2.78
C GLY A 112 8.03 -23.08 2.78
N GLN A 113 7.07 -22.27 3.23
CA GLN A 113 5.64 -22.58 3.21
C GLN A 113 4.91 -21.99 1.99
N GLY A 114 5.61 -21.21 1.15
CA GLY A 114 5.01 -20.57 -0.01
C GLY A 114 4.40 -19.19 0.26
N HIS A 115 4.59 -18.63 1.46
CA HIS A 115 4.07 -17.30 1.81
C HIS A 115 5.11 -16.21 1.54
N LEU A 116 4.67 -15.09 0.97
CA LEU A 116 5.47 -13.87 0.93
C LEU A 116 5.71 -13.37 2.36
N THR A 117 6.95 -13.15 2.71
CA THR A 117 7.39 -12.69 4.03
C THR A 117 8.50 -11.65 3.92
N MET A 118 9.01 -11.18 5.05
CA MET A 118 9.99 -10.10 5.15
C MET A 118 11.09 -10.41 6.18
N ASP A 119 12.32 -9.99 5.87
CA ASP A 119 13.37 -9.78 6.86
C ASP A 119 13.23 -8.35 7.41
N ALA A 120 12.83 -8.22 8.68
CA ALA A 120 12.53 -6.92 9.28
C ALA A 120 13.79 -6.05 9.46
N ASP A 121 14.92 -6.65 9.86
CA ASP A 121 16.15 -5.90 10.07
C ASP A 121 16.67 -5.31 8.74
N LEU A 122 16.57 -6.09 7.65
CA LEU A 122 16.94 -5.59 6.33
C LEU A 122 15.92 -4.61 5.75
N TYR A 123 14.66 -4.66 6.20
CA TYR A 123 13.66 -3.66 5.81
C TYR A 123 14.00 -2.31 6.39
N ASP A 124 14.33 -2.24 7.67
CA ASP A 124 14.70 -1.00 8.35
C ASP A 124 15.90 -0.34 7.63
N ASP A 125 16.92 -1.12 7.28
CA ASP A 125 18.07 -0.65 6.47
C ASP A 125 17.65 -0.01 5.13
N VAL A 126 16.67 -0.61 4.43
CA VAL A 126 16.20 -0.12 3.13
C VAL A 126 15.34 1.12 3.30
N TYR A 127 14.47 1.12 4.31
CA TYR A 127 13.55 2.20 4.61
C TYR A 127 14.34 3.45 5.03
N GLU A 128 15.23 3.36 6.03
CA GLU A 128 16.05 4.48 6.50
C GLU A 128 16.83 5.15 5.35
N ALA A 129 17.44 4.35 4.47
CA ALA A 129 18.19 4.87 3.31
C ALA A 129 17.32 5.58 2.26
N ALA A 130 15.99 5.41 2.30
CA ALA A 130 15.05 5.92 1.31
C ALA A 130 14.17 7.07 1.82
N VAL A 131 14.11 7.29 3.13
CA VAL A 131 13.33 8.39 3.75
C VAL A 131 14.20 9.53 4.31
N GLU A 132 15.54 9.40 4.27
CA GLU A 132 16.50 10.52 4.38
C GLU A 132 16.50 11.44 3.14
#